data_AF-A0A318HFU2-F1
#
_entry.id   AF-A0A318HFU2-F1
#
_cell.length_a   1.000
_cell.length_b   1.000
_cell.length_c   1.000
_cell.angle_alpha   90.00
_cell.angle_beta   90.00
_cell.angle_gamma   90.00
#
_symmetry.space_group_name_H-M   'P 1'
#
loop_
_entity.id
_entity.type
_entity.pdbx_description
1 polymer ?
#
loop_
_entity_poly.entity_id
_entity_poly.type
_entity_poly.pdbx_seq_one_letter_code
_entity_poly.pdbx_strand_id
1 'polypeptide(L)'
;HFKPQNSTRISATPHRPGHPGHQPQTPSNLGTDLINSPLYSDVWTDARLSPRDRSIATLAALTVLYRPEELPAHLRRARDNGLTNDEISALITHCAFYGGFPAAISASMLAAETLL
;
A
#
# COMPACT_ATOMS: atom_id res chain seq x y z
N HIS A 1 52.42 45.06 -22.70
CA HIS A 1 53.81 44.64 -22.96
C HIS A 1 53.88 43.12 -22.88
N PHE A 2 54.82 42.52 -23.61
CA PHE A 2 54.85 41.15 -24.17
C PHE A 2 54.98 39.99 -23.14
N LYS A 3 54.58 38.76 -23.57
CA LYS A 3 54.52 37.44 -22.86
C LYS A 3 55.83 36.98 -22.18
N PRO A 4 55.78 35.99 -21.26
CA PRO A 4 56.18 34.58 -21.57
C PRO A 4 55.35 33.53 -20.78
N GLN A 5 55.36 32.20 -20.93
CA GLN A 5 55.93 31.18 -21.84
C GLN A 5 55.22 29.83 -21.55
N ASN A 6 55.33 28.90 -22.50
CA ASN A 6 54.79 27.54 -22.54
C ASN A 6 55.09 26.67 -21.31
N SER A 7 54.21 25.70 -21.02
CA SER A 7 54.45 24.27 -21.31
C SER A 7 53.58 23.39 -20.42
N THR A 8 52.63 22.66 -21.01
CA THR A 8 52.21 21.38 -20.42
C THR A 8 51.70 20.46 -21.52
N ARG A 9 52.50 19.43 -21.85
CA ARG A 9 52.06 18.26 -22.60
C ARG A 9 51.88 17.15 -21.57
N ILE A 10 50.64 16.85 -21.18
CA ILE A 10 50.35 15.65 -20.37
C ILE A 10 49.93 14.53 -21.31
N SER A 11 50.69 13.44 -21.23
CA SER A 11 50.47 12.17 -21.93
C SER A 11 49.12 11.55 -21.58
N ALA A 12 48.46 10.99 -22.60
CA ALA A 12 47.25 10.21 -22.51
C ALA A 12 47.47 8.88 -21.74
N THR A 13 46.51 8.52 -20.88
CA THR A 13 46.32 7.16 -20.37
C THR A 13 45.09 6.53 -21.05
N PRO A 14 45.07 5.22 -21.36
CA PRO A 14 43.99 4.63 -22.14
C PRO A 14 42.74 4.40 -21.29
N HIS A 15 41.58 4.64 -21.90
CA HIS A 15 40.25 4.45 -21.35
C HIS A 15 39.98 2.96 -21.06
N ARG A 16 39.74 2.60 -19.79
CA ARG A 16 39.25 1.26 -19.41
C ARG A 16 37.75 1.17 -19.73
N PRO A 17 37.24 0.10 -20.37
CA PRO A 17 35.82 -0.02 -20.68
C PRO A 17 35.02 -0.22 -19.39
N GLY A 18 33.94 0.55 -19.22
CA GLY A 18 33.08 0.52 -18.04
C GLY A 18 32.33 -0.81 -17.92
N HIS A 19 32.30 -1.36 -16.71
CA HIS A 19 31.37 -2.44 -16.38
C HIS A 19 29.92 -1.93 -16.53
N PRO A 20 28.99 -2.69 -17.11
CA PRO A 20 27.59 -2.32 -17.10
C PRO A 20 27.16 -2.18 -15.64
N GLY A 21 26.75 -0.98 -15.26
CA GLY A 21 26.31 -0.70 -13.89
C GLY A 21 25.17 -1.65 -13.54
N HIS A 22 25.34 -2.42 -12.46
CA HIS A 22 24.19 -2.93 -11.75
C HIS A 22 23.42 -1.71 -11.26
N GLN A 23 22.32 -1.38 -11.95
CA GLN A 23 21.31 -0.50 -11.37
C GLN A 23 21.01 -1.06 -9.98
N PRO A 24 21.07 -0.24 -8.91
CA PRO A 24 20.66 -0.68 -7.60
C PRO A 24 19.22 -1.17 -7.75
N GLN A 25 19.00 -2.48 -7.64
CA GLN A 25 17.65 -2.98 -7.46
C GLN A 25 17.25 -2.48 -6.08
N THR A 26 16.42 -1.43 -6.05
CA THR A 26 15.73 -1.01 -4.84
C THR A 26 15.16 -2.27 -4.19
N PRO A 27 15.46 -2.56 -2.91
CA PRO A 27 15.02 -3.78 -2.29
C PRO A 27 13.49 -3.84 -2.41
N SER A 28 13.02 -4.83 -3.16
CA SER A 28 11.62 -5.16 -3.34
C SER A 28 10.97 -5.25 -1.96
N ASN A 29 10.15 -4.27 -1.62
CA ASN A 29 9.25 -4.36 -0.50
C ASN A 29 8.17 -5.36 -0.87
N LEU A 30 8.38 -6.61 -0.46
CA LEU A 30 7.49 -7.76 -0.71
C LEU A 30 6.00 -7.43 -0.51
N GLY A 31 5.68 -6.52 0.43
CA GLY A 31 4.33 -5.99 0.64
C GLY A 31 3.76 -5.20 -0.55
N THR A 32 4.50 -4.25 -1.13
CA THR A 32 4.01 -3.50 -2.29
C THR A 32 4.01 -4.34 -3.55
N ASP A 33 4.93 -5.29 -3.69
CA ASP A 33 4.95 -6.16 -4.88
C ASP A 33 3.76 -7.11 -4.89
N LEU A 34 3.29 -7.55 -3.72
CA LEU A 34 2.05 -8.32 -3.61
C LEU A 34 0.80 -7.46 -3.84
N ILE A 35 0.75 -6.23 -3.32
CA ILE A 35 -0.39 -5.31 -3.52
C ILE A 35 -0.47 -4.82 -4.98
N ASN A 36 0.67 -4.62 -5.65
CA ASN A 36 0.77 -4.22 -7.05
C ASN A 36 0.84 -5.42 -8.01
N SER A 37 0.79 -6.64 -7.47
CA SER A 37 0.78 -7.87 -8.27
C SER A 37 -0.53 -7.96 -9.06
N PRO A 38 -0.48 -8.51 -10.29
CA PRO A 38 -1.68 -8.94 -11.01
C PRO A 38 -2.62 -9.77 -10.15
N LEU A 39 -2.08 -10.58 -9.21
CA LEU A 39 -2.86 -11.41 -8.30
C LEU A 39 -3.78 -10.61 -7.36
N TYR A 40 -3.33 -9.45 -6.86
CA TYR A 40 -4.18 -8.59 -6.02
C TYR A 40 -5.29 -7.96 -6.87
N SER A 41 -4.97 -7.53 -8.09
CA SER A 41 -5.95 -7.04 -9.06
C SER A 41 -6.98 -8.12 -9.41
N ASP A 42 -6.55 -9.35 -9.67
CA ASP A 42 -7.42 -10.47 -10.05
C ASP A 42 -8.39 -10.84 -8.92
N VAL A 43 -7.92 -10.89 -7.66
CA VAL A 43 -8.78 -11.16 -6.50
C VAL A 43 -9.83 -10.06 -6.30
N TRP A 44 -9.48 -8.80 -6.51
CA TRP A 44 -10.42 -7.67 -6.36
C TRP A 44 -11.34 -7.47 -7.57
N THR A 45 -11.05 -8.11 -8.71
CA THR A 45 -11.86 -8.03 -9.94
C THR A 45 -12.63 -9.32 -10.25
N ASP A 46 -12.51 -10.38 -9.44
CA ASP A 46 -13.28 -11.61 -9.60
C ASP A 46 -14.80 -11.34 -9.61
N ALA A 47 -15.45 -11.63 -10.74
CA ALA A 47 -16.87 -11.34 -10.92
C ALA A 47 -17.81 -12.20 -10.07
N ARG A 48 -17.32 -13.30 -9.47
CA ARG A 48 -18.14 -14.22 -8.65
C ARG A 48 -18.45 -13.66 -7.26
N LEU A 49 -17.73 -12.63 -6.82
CA LEU A 49 -17.99 -11.92 -5.58
C LEU A 49 -18.13 -10.44 -5.90
N SER A 50 -19.14 -9.77 -5.36
CA SER A 50 -19.31 -8.35 -5.67
C SER A 50 -18.23 -7.49 -4.98
N PRO A 51 -17.88 -6.31 -5.51
CA PRO A 51 -17.00 -5.37 -4.82
C PRO A 51 -17.51 -5.02 -3.41
N ARG A 52 -18.83 -4.90 -3.25
CA ARG A 52 -19.50 -4.66 -1.97
C ARG A 52 -19.22 -5.79 -0.98
N ASP A 53 -19.43 -7.05 -1.39
CA ASP A 53 -19.25 -8.20 -0.51
C ASP A 53 -17.77 -8.45 -0.17
N ARG A 54 -16.86 -8.18 -1.12
CA ARG A 54 -15.41 -8.16 -0.84
C ARG A 54 -15.05 -7.15 0.24
N SER A 55 -15.61 -5.95 0.17
CA SER A 55 -15.37 -4.93 1.19
C SER A 55 -15.90 -5.36 2.55
N ILE A 56 -17.09 -5.99 2.62
CA ILE A 56 -17.61 -6.55 3.88
C ILE A 56 -16.64 -7.58 4.47
N ALA A 57 -16.24 -8.57 3.67
CA ALA A 57 -15.33 -9.63 4.12
C ALA A 57 -13.98 -9.06 4.58
N THR A 58 -13.46 -8.07 3.86
CA THR A 58 -12.19 -7.42 4.19
C THR A 58 -12.29 -6.63 5.50
N LEU A 59 -13.31 -5.79 5.66
CA LEU A 59 -13.51 -5.04 6.90
C LEU A 59 -13.68 -5.96 8.11
N ALA A 60 -14.49 -7.02 7.98
CA ALA A 60 -14.67 -8.01 9.03
C ALA A 60 -13.33 -8.65 9.44
N ALA A 61 -12.53 -9.08 8.45
CA ALA A 61 -11.23 -9.68 8.69
C ALA A 61 -10.27 -8.69 9.38
N LEU A 62 -10.16 -7.44 8.89
CA LEU A 62 -9.27 -6.44 9.47
C LEU A 62 -9.67 -6.04 10.89
N THR A 63 -10.97 -5.96 11.16
CA THR A 63 -11.48 -5.74 12.52
C THR A 63 -11.09 -6.90 13.44
N VAL A 64 -11.44 -8.14 13.09
CA VAL A 64 -11.18 -9.31 13.95
C VAL A 64 -9.69 -9.61 14.13
N LEU A 65 -8.87 -9.39 13.10
CA LEU A 65 -7.42 -9.59 13.16
C LEU A 65 -6.66 -8.43 13.84
N TYR A 66 -7.36 -7.40 14.30
CA TYR A 66 -6.79 -6.21 14.91
C TYR A 66 -5.70 -5.58 14.03
N ARG A 67 -6.09 -5.18 12.81
CA ARG A 67 -5.24 -4.50 11.81
C ARG A 67 -5.72 -3.06 11.57
N PRO A 68 -5.58 -2.17 12.59
CA PRO A 68 -6.09 -0.80 12.52
C PRO A 68 -5.41 0.06 11.44
N GLU A 69 -4.20 -0.26 11.04
CA GLU A 69 -3.42 0.52 10.07
C GLU A 69 -4.00 0.39 8.64
N GLU A 70 -4.60 -0.75 8.32
CA GLU A 70 -5.20 -1.04 7.00
C GLU A 70 -6.67 -0.62 6.91
N LEU A 71 -7.35 -0.51 8.05
CA LEU A 71 -8.78 -0.23 8.15
C LEU A 71 -9.19 1.06 7.43
N PRO A 72 -8.52 2.22 7.58
CA PRO A 72 -8.94 3.47 6.93
C PRO A 72 -9.01 3.39 5.40
N ALA A 73 -8.03 2.73 4.76
CA ALA A 73 -8.01 2.57 3.31
C ALA A 73 -9.19 1.70 2.83
N HIS A 74 -9.48 0.62 3.56
CA HIS A 74 -10.56 -0.29 3.24
C HIS A 74 -11.95 0.25 3.60
N LEU A 75 -12.07 1.13 4.61
CA LEU A 75 -13.30 1.83 4.95
C LEU A 75 -13.74 2.77 3.81
N ARG A 76 -12.81 3.56 3.25
CA ARG A 76 -13.08 4.40 2.07
C ARG A 76 -13.49 3.55 0.86
N ARG A 77 -12.74 2.48 0.57
CA ARG A 77 -13.10 1.55 -0.51
C ARG A 77 -14.47 0.90 -0.29
N ALA A 78 -14.85 0.59 0.95
CA ALA A 78 -16.16 0.03 1.26
C ALA A 78 -17.28 1.01 0.92
N ARG A 79 -17.10 2.30 1.21
CA ARG A 79 -18.04 3.36 0.82
C ARG A 79 -18.13 3.52 -0.69
N ASP A 80 -17.00 3.55 -1.38
CA ASP A 80 -16.96 3.61 -2.85
C ASP A 80 -17.66 2.39 -3.49
N ASN A 81 -17.56 1.22 -2.84
CA ASN A 81 -18.24 -0.01 -3.24
C ASN A 81 -19.71 -0.09 -2.75
N GLY A 82 -20.25 0.98 -2.19
CA GLY A 82 -21.68 1.13 -1.91
C GLY A 82 -22.14 0.77 -0.50
N LEU A 83 -21.23 0.53 0.46
CA LEU A 83 -21.64 0.35 1.86
C LEU A 83 -22.09 1.70 2.46
N THR A 84 -23.12 1.68 3.28
CA THR A 84 -23.50 2.84 4.09
C THR A 84 -22.71 2.92 5.41
N ASN A 85 -22.67 4.10 6.04
CA ASN A 85 -22.10 4.22 7.39
C ASN A 85 -22.83 3.32 8.39
N ASP A 86 -24.15 3.16 8.25
CA ASP A 86 -24.97 2.29 9.11
C ASP A 86 -24.63 0.82 8.93
N GLU A 87 -24.42 0.36 7.69
CA GLU A 87 -23.98 -1.01 7.40
C GLU A 87 -22.58 -1.29 7.95
N ILE A 88 -21.65 -0.33 7.84
CA ILE A 88 -20.30 -0.44 8.40
C ILE A 88 -20.36 -0.50 9.93
N SER A 89 -21.18 0.34 10.56
CA SER A 89 -21.39 0.33 12.01
C SER A 89 -21.98 -1.00 12.50
N ALA A 90 -22.99 -1.52 11.79
CA ALA A 90 -23.58 -2.82 12.09
C ALA A 90 -22.57 -3.97 11.93
N LEU A 91 -21.73 -3.94 10.89
CA LEU A 91 -20.67 -4.92 10.67
C LEU A 91 -19.64 -4.94 11.81
N ILE A 92 -19.15 -3.76 12.22
CA ILE A 92 -18.18 -3.64 13.32
C ILE A 92 -18.80 -4.14 14.63
N THR A 93 -20.06 -3.78 14.89
CA THR A 93 -20.81 -4.26 16.06
C THR A 93 -20.95 -5.78 16.05
N HIS A 94 -21.24 -6.38 14.89
CA HIS A 94 -21.30 -7.83 14.74
C HIS A 94 -19.94 -8.49 15.03
N CYS A 95 -18.85 -7.88 14.56
CA CYS A 95 -17.49 -8.36 14.80
C CYS A 95 -17.09 -8.35 16.29
N ALA A 96 -17.72 -7.54 17.14
CA ALA A 96 -17.44 -7.52 18.58
C ALA A 96 -17.67 -8.89 19.24
N PHE A 97 -18.59 -9.70 18.73
CA PHE A 97 -18.87 -11.04 19.24
C PHE A 97 -17.82 -12.09 18.84
N TYR A 98 -17.03 -11.83 17.79
CA TYR A 98 -16.07 -12.80 17.24
C TYR A 98 -14.61 -12.37 17.46
N GLY A 99 -14.32 -11.08 17.32
CA GLY A 99 -12.99 -10.49 17.56
C GLY A 99 -12.85 -9.83 18.94
N GLY A 100 -13.92 -9.79 19.74
CA GLY A 100 -13.97 -9.13 21.02
C GLY A 100 -14.23 -7.62 20.94
N PHE A 101 -14.77 -7.07 22.03
CA PHE A 101 -15.10 -5.65 22.15
C PHE A 101 -13.90 -4.69 21.92
N PRO A 102 -12.67 -4.98 22.40
CA PRO A 102 -11.54 -4.07 22.16
C PRO A 102 -11.27 -3.83 20.67
N ALA A 103 -11.32 -4.88 19.85
CA ALA A 103 -11.10 -4.79 18.41
C ALA A 103 -12.21 -3.98 17.72
N ALA A 104 -13.46 -4.21 18.10
CA ALA A 104 -14.60 -3.48 17.56
C ALA A 104 -14.59 -1.99 17.97
N ILE A 105 -14.21 -1.68 19.21
CA ILE A 105 -14.10 -0.29 19.68
C ILE A 105 -13.03 0.45 18.87
N SER A 106 -11.82 -0.11 18.74
CA SER A 106 -10.77 0.48 17.90
C SER A 106 -11.23 0.71 16.46
N ALA A 107 -11.91 -0.28 15.85
CA ALA A 107 -12.45 -0.15 14.51
C ALA A 107 -13.54 0.93 14.41
N SER A 108 -14.42 1.06 15.40
CA SER A 108 -15.48 2.07 15.42
C SER A 108 -14.94 3.50 15.50
N MET A 109 -13.85 3.72 16.27
CA MET A 109 -13.20 5.02 16.36
C MET A 109 -12.57 5.42 15.02
N LEU A 110 -11.89 4.48 14.37
CA LEU A 110 -11.32 4.70 13.04
C LEU A 110 -12.40 4.91 11.97
N ALA A 111 -13.53 4.20 12.06
CA ALA A 111 -14.66 4.40 11.17
C ALA A 111 -15.25 5.81 11.31
N ALA A 112 -15.41 6.29 12.55
CA ALA A 112 -15.88 7.65 12.81
C ALA A 112 -14.88 8.69 12.28
N GLU A 113 -13.58 8.52 12.52
CA GLU A 113 -12.54 9.44 12.03
C GLU A 113 -12.41 9.45 10.50
N THR A 114 -12.60 8.30 9.85
CA THR A 114 -12.35 8.15 8.41
C THR A 114 -13.55 8.55 7.54
N LEU A 115 -14.78 8.43 8.07
CA LEU A 115 -16.02 8.51 7.28
C LEU A 115 -16.92 9.71 7.63
N LEU A 116 -16.51 10.53 8.60
CA LEU A 116 -17.14 11.81 8.97
C LEU A 116 -16.30 12.97 8.43
#